data_AF-A0A1X2H2D2-F1
#
_entry.id   AF-A0A1X2H2D2-F1
#
_cell.length_a   1.000
_cell.length_b   1.000
_cell.length_c   1.000
_cell.angle_alpha   90.00
_cell.angle_beta   90.00
_cell.angle_gamma   90.00
#
_symmetry.space_group_name_H-M   'P 1'
#
loop_
_entity.id
_entity.type
_entity.pdbx_description
1 polymer ?
#
loop_
_entity_poly.entity_id
_entity_poly.type
_entity_poly.pdbx_seq_one_letter_code
_entity_poly.pdbx_strand_id
1 'polypeptide(L)'
;MGCFDEVKSRNFSLYAQWYVVSTQHFVYTIVLIALGVVGFPSHIVFSIVGWVIAFILIFVEIPLCLKCCPTSPKFFAVVMFLSNLMNTGPLIAAAVCLLLAAICYGAAAFSGQGFASSKILGGTGVDNVKLTLLRGEVEAANTRADELDARVKELESEATQKEHETSSLQSRVKLLEEQLEKTEEELKEASKNFQEADLRAEQFEKKSAKLQQELDEMEANNEEMKTKFEQAKAEMEDIERQLEGV
;
A
#
# COMPACT_ATOMS: atom_id res chain seq x y z
N MET A 1 34.06 -14.90 7.21
CA MET A 1 33.69 -15.81 8.30
C MET A 1 34.35 -17.15 8.00
N GLY A 2 35.25 -17.58 8.90
CA GLY A 2 36.35 -18.49 8.58
C GLY A 2 35.96 -19.96 8.54
N CYS A 3 36.86 -20.81 8.03
CA CYS A 3 36.75 -22.28 7.94
C CYS A 3 36.24 -22.97 9.22
N PHE A 4 36.37 -22.33 10.38
CA PHE A 4 35.88 -22.83 11.66
C PHE A 4 34.35 -22.88 11.78
N ASP A 5 33.60 -22.00 11.10
CA ASP A 5 32.13 -22.05 11.13
C ASP A 5 31.58 -23.23 10.32
N GLU A 6 32.29 -23.65 9.27
CA GLU A 6 31.86 -24.73 8.38
C GLU A 6 32.18 -26.11 8.98
N VAL A 7 33.28 -26.22 9.73
CA VAL A 7 33.61 -27.34 10.63
C VAL A 7 32.55 -27.51 11.73
N LYS A 8 31.91 -26.43 12.19
CA LYS A 8 30.84 -26.52 13.18
C LYS A 8 29.48 -26.89 12.58
N SER A 9 29.30 -26.73 11.28
CA SER A 9 28.16 -27.33 10.58
C SER A 9 28.36 -28.84 10.57
N ARG A 10 27.53 -29.58 11.31
CA ARG A 10 27.57 -31.05 11.44
C ARG A 10 27.18 -31.79 10.15
N ASN A 11 27.55 -31.25 8.99
CA ASN A 11 27.30 -31.85 7.69
C ASN A 11 28.37 -32.92 7.43
N PHE A 12 28.04 -34.16 7.78
CA PHE A 12 28.92 -35.33 7.64
C PHE A 12 29.43 -35.54 6.20
N SER A 13 28.67 -35.10 5.19
CA SER A 13 29.06 -35.16 3.77
C SER A 13 30.29 -34.29 3.46
N LEU A 14 30.39 -33.12 4.09
CA LEU A 14 31.49 -32.16 3.89
C LEU A 14 32.79 -32.69 4.52
N TYR A 15 32.68 -33.27 5.71
CA TYR A 15 33.78 -33.97 6.37
C TYR A 15 34.23 -35.20 5.60
N ALA A 16 33.31 -36.00 5.06
CA ALA A 16 33.65 -37.15 4.22
C ALA A 16 34.41 -36.70 2.97
N GLN A 17 34.02 -35.60 2.33
CA GLN A 17 34.70 -35.06 1.16
C GLN A 17 36.13 -34.58 1.49
N TRP A 18 36.31 -33.84 2.59
CA TRP A 18 37.64 -33.38 3.03
C TRP A 18 38.55 -34.51 3.53
N TYR A 19 37.98 -35.50 4.23
CA TYR A 19 38.70 -36.67 4.74
C TYR A 19 39.11 -37.59 3.60
N VAL A 20 38.26 -37.83 2.61
CA VAL A 20 38.61 -38.64 1.43
C VAL A 20 39.71 -37.97 0.63
N VAL A 21 39.65 -36.66 0.38
CA VAL A 21 40.71 -35.97 -0.37
C VAL A 21 42.03 -35.93 0.40
N SER A 22 42.00 -35.60 1.69
CA SER A 22 43.21 -35.54 2.53
C SER A 22 43.81 -36.92 2.76
N THR A 23 43.01 -37.92 3.12
CA THR A 23 43.49 -39.27 3.41
C THR A 23 43.93 -39.99 2.12
N GLN A 24 43.26 -39.79 0.98
CA GLN A 24 43.66 -40.37 -0.30
C GLN A 24 45.03 -39.85 -0.77
N HIS A 25 45.26 -38.53 -0.71
CA HIS A 25 46.54 -37.94 -1.13
C HIS A 25 47.68 -38.30 -0.17
N PHE A 26 47.42 -38.27 1.13
CA PHE A 26 48.45 -38.53 2.14
C PHE A 26 48.91 -40.00 2.14
N VAL A 27 47.98 -40.94 2.02
CA VAL A 27 48.30 -42.38 1.96
C VAL A 27 49.03 -42.73 0.66
N TYR A 28 48.61 -42.20 -0.49
CA TYR A 28 49.25 -42.46 -1.77
C TYR A 28 50.70 -41.96 -1.82
N THR A 29 50.95 -40.77 -1.27
CA THR A 29 52.30 -40.17 -1.19
C THR A 29 53.23 -40.99 -0.28
N ILE A 30 52.76 -41.42 0.88
CA ILE A 30 53.55 -42.25 1.81
C ILE A 30 53.86 -43.62 1.22
N VAL A 31 52.89 -44.24 0.53
CA VAL A 31 53.09 -45.55 -0.12
C VAL A 31 54.10 -45.47 -1.26
N LEU A 32 54.08 -44.39 -2.07
CA LEU A 32 55.07 -44.18 -3.12
C LEU A 32 56.49 -43.96 -2.56
N ILE A 33 56.62 -43.21 -1.47
CA ILE A 33 57.90 -43.00 -0.79
C ILE A 33 58.42 -44.33 -0.22
N ALA A 34 57.56 -45.12 0.44
CA ALA A 34 57.93 -46.41 1.01
C ALA A 34 58.37 -47.42 -0.06
N LEU A 35 57.64 -47.53 -1.17
CA LEU A 35 58.04 -48.39 -2.30
C LEU A 35 59.33 -47.90 -2.98
N GLY A 36 59.53 -46.58 -3.08
CA GLY A 36 60.75 -45.98 -3.62
C GLY A 36 62.00 -46.25 -2.78
N VAL A 37 61.85 -46.35 -1.45
CA VAL A 37 62.93 -46.72 -0.51
C VAL A 37 63.20 -48.22 -0.50
N VAL A 38 62.17 -49.06 -0.62
CA VAL A 38 62.35 -50.53 -0.66
C VAL A 38 62.95 -51.01 -1.99
N GLY A 39 62.68 -50.32 -3.10
CA GLY A 39 63.26 -50.61 -4.43
C GLY A 39 64.67 -50.04 -4.67
N PHE A 40 65.23 -49.31 -3.71
CA PHE A 40 66.47 -48.55 -3.85
C PHE A 40 67.73 -49.36 -4.25
N PRO A 41 67.93 -50.63 -3.84
CA PRO A 41 69.15 -51.35 -4.20
C PRO A 41 69.15 -51.94 -5.62
N SER A 42 68.00 -52.01 -6.32
CA SER A 42 67.92 -52.62 -7.66
C SER A 42 67.90 -51.61 -8.82
N HIS A 43 67.34 -50.41 -8.65
CA HIS A 43 67.20 -49.44 -9.75
C HIS A 43 67.32 -47.97 -9.30
N ILE A 44 68.56 -47.52 -9.06
CA ILE A 44 68.88 -46.17 -8.54
C ILE A 44 68.33 -45.05 -9.46
N VAL A 45 68.42 -45.21 -10.78
CA VAL A 45 67.97 -44.19 -11.75
C VAL A 45 66.44 -44.04 -11.73
N PHE A 46 65.69 -45.13 -11.54
CA PHE A 46 64.23 -45.11 -11.57
C PHE A 46 63.64 -44.49 -10.30
N SER A 47 64.30 -44.66 -9.14
CA SER A 47 63.84 -44.06 -7.88
C SER A 47 63.98 -42.53 -7.87
N ILE A 48 65.07 -41.98 -8.42
CA ILE A 48 65.26 -40.52 -8.53
C ILE A 48 64.20 -39.90 -9.47
N VAL A 49 63.92 -40.55 -10.60
CA VAL A 49 62.88 -40.11 -11.54
C VAL A 49 61.49 -40.14 -10.89
N GLY A 50 61.19 -41.16 -10.08
CA GLY A 50 59.94 -41.25 -9.32
C GLY A 50 59.76 -40.10 -8.32
N TRP A 51 60.83 -39.71 -7.62
CA TRP A 51 60.81 -38.56 -6.70
C TRP A 51 60.57 -37.23 -7.42
N VAL A 52 61.18 -37.03 -8.59
CA VAL A 52 60.97 -35.83 -9.41
C VAL A 52 59.54 -35.77 -9.94
N ILE A 53 58.98 -36.90 -10.39
CA ILE A 53 57.59 -36.98 -10.85
C ILE A 53 56.60 -36.75 -9.70
N ALA A 54 56.87 -37.28 -8.51
CA ALA A 54 56.04 -37.03 -7.32
C ALA A 54 56.02 -35.53 -6.94
N PHE A 55 57.16 -34.86 -7.02
CA PHE A 55 57.25 -33.42 -6.76
C PHE A 55 56.52 -32.60 -7.81
N ILE A 56 56.60 -32.99 -9.10
CA ILE A 56 55.86 -32.35 -10.20
C ILE A 56 54.34 -32.57 -10.05
N LEU A 57 53.90 -33.76 -9.65
CA LEU A 57 52.48 -34.05 -9.42
C LEU A 57 51.90 -33.19 -8.30
N ILE A 58 52.64 -32.93 -7.21
CA ILE A 58 52.21 -32.00 -6.16
C ILE A 58 51.97 -30.60 -6.73
N PHE A 59 52.87 -30.10 -7.59
CA PHE A 59 52.74 -28.77 -8.19
C PHE A 59 51.67 -28.67 -9.29
N VAL A 60 51.26 -29.79 -9.90
CA VAL A 60 50.15 -29.84 -10.88
C VAL A 60 48.82 -30.09 -10.19
N GLU A 61 48.77 -30.93 -9.16
CA GLU A 61 47.56 -31.26 -8.40
C GLU A 61 47.09 -30.08 -7.55
N ILE A 62 47.98 -29.31 -6.93
CA ILE A 62 47.57 -28.12 -6.15
C ILE A 62 46.75 -27.13 -6.99
N PRO A 63 47.18 -26.71 -8.21
CA PRO A 63 46.36 -25.85 -9.06
C PRO A 63 45.18 -26.58 -9.72
N LEU A 64 45.26 -27.90 -9.98
CA LEU A 64 44.12 -28.67 -10.53
C LEU A 64 43.00 -28.85 -9.49
N CYS A 65 43.34 -29.14 -8.24
CA CYS A 65 42.41 -29.23 -7.12
C CYS A 65 41.75 -27.88 -6.82
N LEU A 66 42.46 -26.77 -7.06
CA LEU A 66 41.92 -25.41 -6.91
C LEU A 66 41.07 -24.95 -8.12
N LYS A 67 41.22 -25.54 -9.31
CA LYS A 67 40.55 -25.09 -10.55
C LYS A 67 39.52 -26.07 -11.13
N CYS A 68 39.54 -27.34 -10.71
CA CYS A 68 38.79 -28.44 -11.32
C CYS A 68 37.80 -29.14 -10.34
N CYS A 69 37.34 -28.45 -9.31
CA CYS A 69 36.19 -28.88 -8.50
C CYS A 69 35.01 -27.95 -8.77
N PRO A 70 34.20 -28.31 -9.77
CA PRO A 70 32.99 -29.08 -9.55
C PRO A 70 33.22 -30.54 -9.93
N THR A 71 33.09 -31.42 -8.95
CA THR A 71 33.28 -32.87 -9.09
C THR A 71 32.16 -33.48 -9.93
N SER A 72 32.38 -33.55 -11.24
CA SER A 72 31.62 -34.44 -12.11
C SER A 72 32.11 -35.89 -11.89
N PRO A 73 31.23 -36.81 -11.43
CA PRO A 73 31.58 -38.22 -11.26
C PRO A 73 32.12 -38.88 -12.54
N LYS A 74 31.74 -38.33 -13.70
CA LYS A 74 32.14 -38.85 -15.02
C LYS A 74 33.60 -38.53 -15.36
N PHE A 75 34.13 -37.41 -14.87
CA PHE A 75 35.53 -37.03 -15.12
C PHE A 75 36.48 -37.91 -14.29
N PHE A 76 36.12 -38.20 -13.04
CA PHE A 76 36.87 -39.13 -12.19
C PHE A 76 36.93 -40.54 -12.75
N ALA A 77 35.81 -41.05 -13.30
CA ALA A 77 35.77 -42.36 -13.93
C ALA A 77 36.67 -42.45 -15.18
N VAL A 78 36.71 -41.41 -16.00
CA VAL A 78 37.55 -41.35 -17.21
C VAL A 78 39.03 -41.25 -16.87
N VAL A 79 39.41 -40.45 -15.86
CA VAL A 79 40.79 -40.35 -15.39
C VAL A 79 41.25 -41.68 -14.78
N MET A 80 40.39 -42.36 -14.02
CA MET A 80 40.70 -43.67 -13.44
C MET A 80 40.77 -44.80 -14.48
N PHE A 81 40.02 -44.67 -15.58
CA PHE A 81 40.08 -45.57 -16.74
C PHE A 81 41.39 -45.40 -17.53
N LEU A 82 41.84 -44.15 -17.71
CA LEU A 82 43.14 -43.85 -18.32
C LEU A 82 44.33 -44.29 -17.45
N SER A 83 44.22 -44.20 -16.12
CA SER A 83 45.26 -44.65 -15.18
C SER A 83 45.32 -46.19 -15.06
N ASN A 84 44.19 -46.90 -15.19
CA ASN A 84 44.14 -48.37 -15.18
C ASN A 84 44.87 -49.01 -16.38
N LEU A 85 45.14 -48.24 -17.44
CA LEU A 85 45.86 -48.74 -18.62
C LEU A 85 47.38 -48.85 -18.37
N MET A 86 47.88 -48.27 -17.27
CA MET A 86 49.30 -48.15 -16.96
C MET A 86 49.60 -48.71 -15.56
N ASN A 87 49.82 -50.03 -15.49
CA ASN A 87 50.38 -50.81 -14.37
C ASN A 87 49.47 -51.20 -13.18
N THR A 88 49.36 -52.53 -13.00
CA THR A 88 48.50 -53.26 -12.07
C THR A 88 49.12 -53.37 -10.66
N GLY A 89 49.11 -52.27 -9.92
CA GLY A 89 49.53 -52.23 -8.50
C GLY A 89 48.65 -51.33 -7.62
N PRO A 90 48.30 -50.10 -8.06
CA PRO A 90 47.44 -49.18 -7.29
C PRO A 90 45.95 -49.56 -7.22
N LEU A 91 45.53 -50.60 -7.95
CA LEU A 91 44.12 -51.00 -8.12
C LEU A 91 43.40 -51.30 -6.80
N ILE A 92 44.08 -51.93 -5.85
CA ILE A 92 43.46 -52.39 -4.60
C ILE A 92 43.16 -51.18 -3.68
N ALA A 93 44.06 -50.20 -3.61
CA ALA A 93 43.85 -49.00 -2.79
C ALA A 93 42.75 -48.10 -3.37
N ALA A 94 42.71 -47.94 -4.70
CA ALA A 94 41.64 -47.19 -5.36
C ALA A 94 40.27 -47.87 -5.19
N ALA A 95 40.21 -49.19 -5.30
CA ALA A 95 38.96 -49.95 -5.11
C ALA A 95 38.42 -49.83 -3.67
N VAL A 96 39.27 -49.88 -2.65
CA VAL A 96 38.87 -49.74 -1.24
C VAL A 96 38.33 -48.34 -0.94
N CYS A 97 38.98 -47.29 -1.46
CA CYS A 97 38.53 -45.92 -1.24
C CYS A 97 37.24 -45.59 -2.00
N LEU A 98 37.02 -46.20 -3.17
CA LEU A 98 35.73 -46.11 -3.87
C LEU A 98 34.61 -46.84 -3.13
N LEU A 99 34.88 -47.98 -2.52
CA LEU A 99 33.89 -48.70 -1.69
C LEU A 99 33.48 -47.88 -0.47
N LEU A 100 34.44 -47.25 0.21
CA LEU A 100 34.18 -46.36 1.36
C LEU A 100 33.40 -45.11 0.95
N ALA A 101 33.74 -44.49 -0.19
CA ALA A 101 32.99 -43.36 -0.72
C ALA A 101 31.55 -43.76 -1.10
N ALA A 102 31.37 -44.92 -1.74
CA ALA A 102 30.05 -45.44 -2.10
C ALA A 102 29.17 -45.72 -0.86
N ILE A 103 29.75 -46.23 0.23
CA ILE A 103 29.03 -46.45 1.49
C ILE A 103 28.62 -45.11 2.14
N CYS A 104 29.51 -44.10 2.13
CA CYS A 104 29.17 -42.77 2.64
C CYS A 104 28.08 -42.07 1.82
N TYR A 105 28.14 -42.13 0.49
CA TYR A 105 27.08 -41.57 -0.37
C TYR A 105 25.77 -42.37 -0.28
N GLY A 106 25.85 -43.69 -0.10
CA GLY A 106 24.68 -44.55 0.14
C GLY A 106 23.96 -44.21 1.45
N ALA A 107 24.70 -43.96 2.53
CA ALA A 107 24.14 -43.52 3.81
C ALA A 107 23.49 -42.13 3.70
N ALA A 108 24.07 -41.21 2.91
CA ALA A 108 23.49 -39.90 2.66
C ALA A 108 22.19 -39.98 1.84
N ALA A 109 22.13 -40.90 0.86
CA ALA A 109 20.95 -41.14 0.02
C ALA A 109 19.77 -41.71 0.83
N PHE A 110 20.03 -42.63 1.78
CA PHE A 110 19.01 -43.16 2.68
C PHE A 110 18.50 -42.13 3.71
N SER A 111 19.33 -41.12 4.02
CA SER A 111 19.01 -40.08 5.01
C SER A 111 18.29 -38.87 4.42
N GLY A 112 18.04 -38.84 3.11
CA GLY A 112 17.28 -37.77 2.43
C GLY A 112 17.93 -36.37 2.50
N GLN A 113 19.22 -36.25 2.83
CA GLN A 113 19.89 -34.95 2.91
C GLN A 113 20.37 -34.48 1.54
N GLY A 114 19.96 -33.26 1.15
CA GLY A 114 20.34 -32.65 -0.13
C GLY A 114 21.86 -32.42 -0.25
N PHE A 115 22.37 -32.53 -1.49
CA PHE A 115 23.77 -32.24 -1.82
C PHE A 115 24.13 -30.80 -1.43
N ALA A 116 24.87 -30.64 -0.33
CA ALA A 116 25.39 -29.35 0.10
C ALA A 116 26.75 -29.09 -0.56
N SER A 117 26.79 -28.11 -1.46
CA SER A 117 28.03 -27.60 -2.06
C SER A 117 28.57 -26.47 -1.18
N SER A 118 29.85 -26.52 -0.81
CA SER A 118 30.48 -25.51 0.05
C SER A 118 30.51 -24.14 -0.63
N LYS A 119 30.22 -23.09 0.16
CA LYS A 119 30.23 -21.67 -0.27
C LYS A 119 31.63 -21.14 -0.57
N ILE A 120 32.69 -21.83 -0.15
CA ILE A 120 34.08 -21.41 -0.37
C ILE A 120 34.59 -21.84 -1.76
N LEU A 121 34.02 -22.90 -2.35
CA LEU A 121 34.46 -23.48 -3.63
C LEU A 121 33.43 -23.30 -4.75
N GLY A 122 32.90 -22.07 -4.90
CA GLY A 122 32.29 -21.64 -6.17
C GLY A 122 30.87 -22.11 -6.49
N GLY A 123 30.04 -22.42 -5.49
CA GLY A 123 28.59 -22.58 -5.66
C GLY A 123 27.82 -21.50 -4.91
N THR A 124 26.79 -20.90 -5.54
CA THR A 124 25.85 -19.86 -5.03
C THR A 124 26.10 -18.38 -5.40
N GLY A 125 26.87 -18.09 -6.46
CA GLY A 125 26.93 -16.71 -6.99
C GLY A 125 25.58 -16.21 -7.53
N VAL A 126 24.80 -17.07 -8.18
CA VAL A 126 23.51 -16.68 -8.82
C VAL A 126 22.33 -16.74 -7.85
N ASP A 127 22.33 -17.69 -6.91
CA ASP A 127 21.19 -17.90 -6.01
C ASP A 127 21.12 -16.84 -4.91
N ASN A 128 22.26 -16.37 -4.37
CA ASN A 128 22.26 -15.27 -3.41
C ASN A 128 21.84 -13.95 -4.07
N VAL A 129 22.23 -13.71 -5.33
CA VAL A 129 21.82 -12.50 -6.08
C VAL A 129 20.31 -12.51 -6.33
N LYS A 130 19.74 -13.64 -6.79
CA LYS A 130 18.28 -13.79 -6.95
C LYS A 130 17.54 -13.64 -5.62
N LEU A 131 18.06 -14.22 -4.54
CA LEU A 131 17.46 -14.13 -3.22
C LEU A 131 17.49 -12.70 -2.66
N THR A 132 18.57 -11.95 -2.88
CA THR A 132 18.65 -10.53 -2.51
C THR A 132 17.71 -9.68 -3.36
N LEU A 133 17.61 -9.93 -4.67
CA LEU A 133 16.66 -9.23 -5.55
C LEU A 133 15.21 -9.49 -5.13
N LEU A 134 14.83 -10.75 -4.89
CA LEU A 134 13.49 -11.12 -4.45
C LEU A 134 13.15 -10.50 -3.08
N ARG A 135 14.11 -10.41 -2.16
CA ARG A 135 13.90 -9.70 -0.89
C ARG A 135 13.66 -8.21 -1.11
N GLY A 136 14.42 -7.56 -1.99
CA GLY A 136 14.21 -6.16 -2.34
C GLY A 136 12.87 -5.91 -3.02
N GLU A 137 12.42 -6.80 -3.91
CA GLU A 137 11.09 -6.74 -4.51
C GLU A 137 9.96 -6.94 -3.49
N VAL A 138 10.12 -7.88 -2.54
CA VAL A 138 9.16 -8.09 -1.45
C VAL A 138 9.12 -6.89 -0.51
N GLU A 139 10.26 -6.32 -0.13
CA GLU A 139 10.31 -5.10 0.69
C GLU A 139 9.63 -3.93 -0.03
N ALA A 140 9.90 -3.72 -1.33
CA ALA A 140 9.24 -2.69 -2.13
C ALA A 140 7.73 -2.93 -2.32
N ALA A 141 7.30 -4.20 -2.38
CA ALA A 141 5.89 -4.54 -2.43
C ALA A 141 5.19 -4.28 -1.08
N ASN A 142 5.87 -4.61 0.04
CA ASN A 142 5.35 -4.35 1.38
C ASN A 142 5.22 -2.85 1.66
N THR A 143 6.22 -2.03 1.30
CA THR A 143 6.10 -0.57 1.48
C THR A 143 4.94 0.01 0.67
N ARG A 144 4.70 -0.49 -0.54
CA ARG A 144 3.53 -0.10 -1.35
C ARG A 144 2.22 -0.55 -0.71
N ALA A 145 2.18 -1.74 -0.13
CA ALA A 145 0.99 -2.22 0.59
C ALA A 145 0.71 -1.33 1.81
N ASP A 146 1.73 -1.01 2.61
CA ASP A 146 1.61 -0.11 3.76
C ASP A 146 1.15 1.31 3.35
N GLU A 147 1.67 1.84 2.24
CA GLU A 147 1.24 3.12 1.66
C GLU A 147 -0.22 3.10 1.19
N LEU A 148 -0.65 2.00 0.56
CA LEU A 148 -2.04 1.84 0.13
C LEU A 148 -2.99 1.71 1.33
N ASP A 149 -2.61 0.93 2.35
CA ASP A 149 -3.39 0.80 3.58
C ASP A 149 -3.51 2.14 4.33
N ALA A 150 -2.44 2.95 4.32
CA ALA A 150 -2.47 4.31 4.86
C ALA A 150 -3.44 5.21 4.08
N ARG A 151 -3.39 5.17 2.74
CA ARG A 151 -4.31 5.94 1.88
C ARG A 151 -5.76 5.50 2.03
N VAL A 152 -6.03 4.20 2.18
CA VAL A 152 -7.38 3.69 2.40
C VAL A 152 -7.94 4.25 3.70
N LYS A 153 -7.18 4.23 4.80
CA LYS A 153 -7.61 4.83 6.08
C LYS A 153 -7.85 6.33 5.99
N GLU A 154 -7.01 7.06 5.26
CA GLU A 154 -7.20 8.49 5.03
C GLU A 154 -8.49 8.76 4.23
N LEU A 155 -8.72 8.02 3.14
CA LEU A 155 -9.92 8.13 2.33
C LEU A 155 -11.19 7.74 3.10
N GLU A 156 -11.14 6.73 3.96
CA GLU A 156 -12.25 6.36 4.85
C GLU A 156 -12.58 7.48 5.85
N SER A 157 -11.55 8.09 6.45
CA SER A 157 -11.74 9.26 7.33
C SER A 157 -12.33 10.46 6.58
N GLU A 158 -11.86 10.73 5.35
CA GLU A 158 -12.38 11.82 4.54
C GLU A 158 -13.84 11.56 4.10
N ALA A 159 -14.16 10.31 3.77
CA ALA A 159 -15.52 9.91 3.40
C ALA A 159 -16.51 10.12 4.56
N THR A 160 -16.14 9.68 5.77
CA THR A 160 -17.00 9.89 6.96
C THR A 160 -17.16 11.37 7.29
N GLN A 161 -16.11 12.18 7.16
CA GLN A 161 -16.20 13.63 7.36
C GLN A 161 -17.14 14.28 6.33
N LYS A 162 -17.01 13.93 5.04
CA LYS A 162 -17.90 14.42 3.98
C LYS A 162 -19.35 13.98 4.18
N GLU A 163 -19.59 12.80 4.73
CA GLU A 163 -20.92 12.31 5.06
C GLU A 163 -21.57 13.14 6.18
N HIS A 164 -20.81 13.48 7.23
CA HIS A 164 -21.25 14.39 8.29
C HIS A 164 -21.54 15.81 7.75
N GLU A 165 -20.67 16.35 6.90
CA GLU A 165 -20.87 17.66 6.26
C GLU A 165 -22.12 17.66 5.38
N THR A 166 -22.32 16.59 4.58
CA THR A 166 -23.51 16.44 3.73
C THR A 166 -24.79 16.39 4.56
N SER A 167 -24.80 15.64 5.66
CA SER A 167 -25.96 15.56 6.58
C SER A 167 -26.28 16.92 7.24
N SER A 168 -25.24 17.66 7.65
CA SER A 168 -25.39 19.01 8.19
C SER A 168 -25.96 19.99 7.16
N LEU A 169 -25.44 19.96 5.92
CA LEU A 169 -25.93 20.80 4.83
C LEU A 169 -27.38 20.44 4.46
N GLN A 170 -27.73 19.16 4.37
CA GLN A 170 -29.10 18.73 4.13
C GLN A 170 -30.07 19.22 5.21
N SER A 171 -29.65 19.22 6.47
CA SER A 171 -30.47 19.76 7.58
C SER A 171 -30.66 21.27 7.46
N ARG A 172 -29.61 22.02 7.08
CA ARG A 172 -29.71 23.47 6.82
C ARG A 172 -30.60 23.80 5.63
N VAL A 173 -30.54 23.00 4.55
CA VAL A 173 -31.41 23.18 3.38
C VAL A 173 -32.87 23.03 3.79
N LYS A 174 -33.23 21.97 4.52
CA LYS A 174 -34.61 21.78 5.01
C LYS A 174 -35.10 22.94 5.88
N LEU A 175 -34.24 23.46 6.76
CA LEU A 175 -34.59 24.60 7.60
C LEU A 175 -34.83 25.87 6.77
N LEU A 176 -33.98 26.11 5.77
CA LEU A 176 -34.13 27.27 4.88
C LEU A 176 -35.37 27.15 3.99
N GLU A 177 -35.71 25.94 3.54
CA GLU A 177 -36.95 25.67 2.81
C GLU A 177 -38.19 25.95 3.68
N GLU A 178 -38.20 25.49 4.94
CA GLU A 178 -39.30 25.77 5.88
C GLU A 178 -39.42 27.27 6.21
N GLN A 179 -38.29 27.96 6.36
CA GLN A 179 -38.28 29.41 6.57
C GLN A 179 -38.79 30.16 5.34
N LEU A 180 -38.41 29.73 4.14
CA LEU A 180 -38.91 30.31 2.89
C LEU A 180 -40.43 30.19 2.81
N GLU A 181 -40.97 28.99 3.03
CA GLU A 181 -42.42 28.74 3.01
C GLU A 181 -43.17 29.64 4.02
N LYS A 182 -42.67 29.76 5.26
CA LYS A 182 -43.26 30.66 6.26
C LYS A 182 -43.23 32.13 5.81
N THR A 183 -42.10 32.59 5.27
CA THR A 183 -42.00 33.97 4.79
C THR A 183 -42.91 34.25 3.60
N GLU A 184 -43.12 33.27 2.71
CA GLU A 184 -44.06 33.38 1.60
C GLU A 184 -45.52 33.41 2.08
N GLU A 185 -45.87 32.61 3.09
CA GLU A 185 -47.18 32.66 3.73
C GLU A 185 -47.44 34.01 4.42
N GLU A 186 -46.50 34.50 5.22
CA GLU A 186 -46.58 35.81 5.88
C GLU A 186 -46.71 36.95 4.85
N LEU A 187 -45.95 36.89 3.75
CA LEU A 187 -46.04 37.87 2.66
C LEU A 187 -47.42 37.84 2.00
N LYS A 188 -47.99 36.66 1.79
CA LYS A 188 -49.32 36.50 1.20
C LYS A 188 -50.43 37.00 2.13
N GLU A 189 -50.30 36.75 3.42
CA GLU A 189 -51.22 37.28 4.43
C GLU A 189 -51.12 38.80 4.53
N ALA A 190 -49.91 39.36 4.61
CA ALA A 190 -49.67 40.80 4.62
C ALA A 190 -50.25 41.47 3.37
N SER A 191 -50.08 40.86 2.20
CA SER A 191 -50.64 41.37 0.94
C SER A 191 -52.18 41.38 0.94
N LYS A 192 -52.82 40.34 1.49
CA LYS A 192 -54.29 40.31 1.66
C LYS A 192 -54.77 41.39 2.62
N ASN A 193 -54.09 41.53 3.76
CA ASN A 193 -54.43 42.55 4.76
C ASN A 193 -54.26 43.96 4.19
N PHE A 194 -53.22 44.19 3.39
CA PHE A 194 -53.02 45.45 2.68
C PHE A 194 -54.15 45.73 1.69
N GLN A 195 -54.54 44.75 0.87
CA GLN A 195 -55.68 44.89 -0.04
C GLN A 195 -56.99 45.17 0.69
N GLU A 196 -57.24 44.52 1.82
CA GLU A 196 -58.43 44.79 2.63
C GLU A 196 -58.39 46.20 3.26
N ALA A 197 -57.22 46.63 3.73
CA ALA A 197 -57.01 47.98 4.23
C ALA A 197 -57.26 49.05 3.16
N ASP A 198 -56.76 48.84 1.93
CA ASP A 198 -57.01 49.73 0.79
C ASP A 198 -58.51 49.83 0.47
N LEU A 199 -59.21 48.70 0.42
CA LEU A 199 -60.66 48.69 0.18
C LEU A 199 -61.43 49.41 1.29
N ARG A 200 -61.01 49.25 2.56
CA ARG A 200 -61.61 49.98 3.68
C ARG A 200 -61.33 51.47 3.59
N ALA A 201 -60.12 51.87 3.20
CA ALA A 201 -59.77 53.27 3.00
C ALA A 201 -60.67 53.90 1.91
N GLU A 202 -60.84 53.22 0.76
CA GLU A 202 -61.72 53.68 -0.32
C GLU A 202 -63.19 53.79 0.13
N GLN A 203 -63.67 52.86 0.96
CA GLN A 203 -65.01 52.93 1.55
C GLN A 203 -65.16 54.12 2.51
N PHE A 204 -64.15 54.42 3.31
CA PHE A 204 -64.16 55.57 4.22
C PHE A 204 -64.10 56.89 3.46
N GLU A 205 -63.30 57.00 2.41
CA GLU A 205 -63.27 58.19 1.54
C GLU A 205 -64.64 58.45 0.92
N LYS A 206 -65.31 57.42 0.39
CA LYS A 206 -66.67 57.54 -0.15
C LYS A 206 -67.69 57.98 0.90
N LYS A 207 -67.60 57.46 2.13
CA LYS A 207 -68.48 57.88 3.24
C LYS A 207 -68.20 59.33 3.64
N SER A 208 -66.94 59.72 3.72
CA SER A 208 -66.53 61.09 4.01
C SER A 208 -67.08 62.07 2.99
N ALA A 209 -66.98 61.74 1.70
CA ALA A 209 -67.53 62.56 0.62
C ALA A 209 -69.06 62.71 0.71
N LYS A 210 -69.79 61.62 1.04
CA LYS A 210 -71.24 61.68 1.24
C LYS A 210 -71.64 62.53 2.44
N LEU A 211 -70.98 62.35 3.58
CA LEU A 211 -71.25 63.16 4.78
C LEU A 211 -70.93 64.63 4.55
N GLN A 212 -69.89 64.95 3.78
CA GLN A 212 -69.60 66.33 3.39
C GLN A 212 -70.75 66.90 2.54
N GLN A 213 -71.25 66.14 1.56
CA GLN A 213 -72.39 66.56 0.75
C GLN A 213 -73.67 66.77 1.58
N GLU A 214 -73.97 65.87 2.52
CA GLU A 214 -75.11 66.00 3.43
C GLU A 214 -74.97 67.22 4.36
N LEU A 215 -73.75 67.53 4.82
CA LEU A 215 -73.46 68.74 5.59
C LEU A 215 -73.73 69.99 4.75
N ASP A 216 -73.19 70.06 3.53
CA ASP A 216 -73.38 71.20 2.63
C ASP A 216 -74.88 71.43 2.30
N GLU A 217 -75.64 70.34 2.11
CA GLU A 217 -77.09 70.40 1.86
C GLU A 217 -77.87 70.89 3.11
N MET A 218 -77.49 70.43 4.30
CA MET A 218 -78.09 70.88 5.56
C MET A 218 -77.76 72.34 5.89
N GLU A 219 -76.54 72.80 5.56
CA GLU A 219 -76.15 74.20 5.69
C GLU A 219 -76.98 75.10 4.77
N ALA A 220 -77.13 74.71 3.49
CA ALA A 220 -77.97 75.43 2.53
C ALA A 220 -79.44 75.50 2.97
N ASN A 221 -80.01 74.38 3.42
CA ASN A 221 -81.39 74.34 3.92
C ASN A 221 -81.58 75.24 5.16
N ASN A 222 -80.61 75.26 6.08
CA ASN A 222 -80.67 76.15 7.24
C ASN A 222 -80.57 77.63 6.85
N GLU A 223 -79.74 77.98 5.87
CA GLU A 223 -79.70 79.35 5.33
C GLU A 223 -81.03 79.74 4.66
N GLU A 224 -81.62 78.85 3.86
CA GLU A 224 -82.93 79.08 3.24
C GLU A 224 -84.03 79.24 4.31
N MET A 225 -84.02 78.43 5.37
CA MET A 225 -84.97 78.55 6.47
C MET A 225 -84.79 79.84 7.27
N LYS A 226 -83.55 80.28 7.51
CA LYS A 226 -83.26 81.57 8.17
C LYS A 226 -83.79 82.74 7.34
N THR A 227 -83.52 82.76 6.04
CA THR A 227 -83.99 83.82 5.14
C THR A 227 -85.52 83.88 5.06
N LYS A 228 -86.20 82.73 4.97
CA LYS A 228 -87.68 82.67 5.06
C LYS A 228 -88.20 83.19 6.40
N PHE A 229 -87.53 82.86 7.51
CA PHE A 229 -87.92 83.33 8.83
C PHE A 229 -87.76 84.85 8.98
N GLU A 230 -86.66 85.42 8.45
CA GLU A 230 -86.44 86.86 8.40
C GLU A 230 -87.49 87.57 7.52
N GLN A 231 -87.81 87.02 6.34
CA GLN A 231 -88.87 87.52 5.47
C GLN A 231 -90.23 87.51 6.18
N ALA A 232 -90.62 86.39 6.77
CA ALA A 232 -91.89 86.27 7.50
C ALA A 232 -91.98 87.22 8.70
N LYS A 233 -90.85 87.43 9.41
CA LYS A 233 -90.78 88.40 10.50
C LYS A 233 -90.92 89.84 10.01
N ALA A 234 -90.28 90.20 8.89
CA ALA A 234 -90.42 91.53 8.29
C ALA A 234 -91.87 91.79 7.83
N GLU A 235 -92.53 90.80 7.23
CA GLU A 235 -93.95 90.89 6.88
C GLU A 235 -94.84 91.08 8.11
N MET A 236 -94.55 90.40 9.23
CA MET A 236 -95.28 90.62 10.49
C MET A 236 -95.08 92.04 11.04
N GLU A 237 -93.85 92.57 11.04
CA GLU A 237 -93.57 93.94 11.48
C GLU A 237 -94.28 94.99 10.59
N ASP A 238 -94.36 94.75 9.29
CA ASP A 238 -95.10 95.62 8.37
C ASP A 238 -96.62 95.55 8.60
N ILE A 239 -97.18 94.37 8.90
CA ILE A 239 -98.60 94.22 9.29
C ILE A 239 -98.89 94.93 10.61
N GLU A 240 -98.02 94.82 11.62
CA GLU A 240 -98.16 95.56 12.88
C GLU A 240 -98.16 97.07 12.66
N ARG A 241 -97.25 97.60 11.83
CA ARG A 241 -97.26 99.03 11.47
C ARG A 241 -98.54 99.45 10.76
N GLN A 242 -99.08 98.60 9.88
CA GLN A 242 -100.37 98.86 9.23
C GLN A 242 -101.53 98.89 10.23
N LEU A 243 -101.45 98.11 11.31
CA LEU A 243 -102.45 98.06 12.39
C LEU A 243 -102.34 99.24 13.38
N GLU A 244 -101.12 99.67 13.75
CA GLU A 244 -100.92 100.83 14.64
C GLU A 244 -101.26 102.18 13.98
N GLY A 245 -101.27 102.22 12.64
CA GLY A 245 -101.66 103.39 11.85
C GLY A 245 -103.17 103.62 11.69
N VAL A 246 -104.01 102.77 12.29
CA VAL A 246 -105.49 102.82 12.28
C VAL A 246 -106.02 103.18 13.66
#